data_AF-A0A085ZPW4-F1
#
_entry.id   AF-A0A085ZPW4-F1
#
_cell.length_a   1.000
_cell.length_b   1.000
_cell.length_c   1.000
_cell.angle_alpha   90.00
_cell.angle_beta   90.00
_cell.angle_gamma   90.00
#
_symmetry.space_group_name_H-M   'P 1'
#
loop_
_entity.id
_entity.type
_entity.pdbx_description
1 polymer ?
#
loop_
_entity_poly.entity_id
_entity_poly.type
_entity_poly.pdbx_seq_one_letter_code
_entity_poly.pdbx_strand_id
1 'polypeptide(L)'
;MKYLLFSFLLFSCFTFSQTKSILENIKIDKNTKLIGMYPQYDKNKTYKNLNFYINDQNIITDLINKLSYEKIVKNRIERNDFRILVLQGNEVLENWMLSPANSNINMNGTFYEFNFKIIKELSKKYPFDYTFFKKEFSTQKEYDAFVLSLRKDNKFLFSYEPDFKFEGTFQIKFLKNSQFPNPKVIDEYLRPKILKIAKESEFNITYILDNYNKENTDQYTMTIEANKDIFDKLKLENLKQKNWQNNIATGMFFMRKI
;
A
#
# COMPACT_ATOMS: atom_id res chain seq x y z
N MET A 1 71.62 18.90 -11.34
CA MET A 1 70.97 17.60 -11.08
C MET A 1 70.41 17.68 -9.67
N LYS A 2 69.13 17.63 -9.34
CA LYS A 2 67.91 17.17 -10.02
C LYS A 2 66.76 17.96 -9.38
N TYR A 3 65.92 18.57 -10.20
CA TYR A 3 64.61 19.07 -9.79
C TYR A 3 63.77 17.89 -9.30
N LEU A 4 63.13 18.01 -8.14
CA LEU A 4 62.03 17.14 -7.74
C LEU A 4 60.87 18.04 -7.33
N LEU A 5 60.16 18.51 -8.38
CA LEU A 5 58.81 19.05 -8.27
C LEU A 5 57.92 17.94 -7.67
N PHE A 6 57.49 18.11 -6.43
CA PHE A 6 56.38 17.34 -5.88
C PHE A 6 55.09 18.02 -6.35
N SER A 7 54.59 17.60 -7.52
CA SER A 7 53.30 18.06 -8.04
C SER A 7 52.19 17.54 -7.14
N PHE A 8 51.59 18.45 -6.39
CA PHE A 8 50.43 18.23 -5.55
C PHE A 8 49.19 18.08 -6.46
N LEU A 9 49.02 16.91 -7.06
CA LEU A 9 47.78 16.52 -7.74
C LEU A 9 46.73 16.20 -6.66
N LEU A 10 46.16 17.26 -6.08
CA LEU A 10 44.83 17.19 -5.46
C LEU A 10 43.84 16.88 -6.60
N PHE A 11 43.71 15.60 -6.93
CA PHE A 11 42.45 15.08 -7.44
C PHE A 11 41.43 15.32 -6.32
N SER A 12 40.81 16.50 -6.33
CA SER A 12 39.51 16.67 -5.72
C SER A 12 38.61 15.68 -6.47
N CYS A 13 38.41 14.51 -5.88
CA CYS A 13 37.26 13.67 -6.15
C CYS A 13 36.04 14.54 -5.83
N PHE A 14 35.62 15.34 -6.81
CA PHE A 14 34.25 15.78 -6.90
C PHE A 14 33.47 14.49 -7.08
N THR A 15 33.03 13.91 -5.97
CA THR A 15 31.89 13.01 -5.97
C THR A 15 30.73 13.87 -6.44
N PHE A 16 30.53 13.93 -7.75
CA PHE A 16 29.30 14.44 -8.32
C PHE A 16 28.20 13.58 -7.70
N SER A 17 27.51 14.12 -6.71
CA SER A 17 26.27 13.54 -6.22
C SER A 17 25.35 13.51 -7.44
N GLN A 18 25.12 12.32 -7.99
CA GLN A 18 24.22 12.16 -9.12
C GLN A 18 22.82 12.43 -8.59
N THR A 19 22.30 13.63 -8.86
CA THR A 19 20.89 13.95 -8.62
C THR A 19 20.06 13.04 -9.50
N LYS A 20 19.17 12.26 -8.89
CA LYS A 20 18.23 11.39 -9.61
C LYS A 20 16.83 11.92 -9.48
N SER A 21 16.07 11.91 -10.56
CA SER A 21 14.68 12.35 -10.55
C SER A 21 13.79 11.25 -9.98
N ILE A 22 12.79 11.62 -9.18
CA ILE A 22 11.72 10.67 -8.80
C ILE A 22 10.81 10.36 -9.99
N LEU A 23 10.81 11.19 -11.03
CA LEU A 23 9.97 11.06 -12.23
C LEU A 23 10.69 10.40 -13.41
N GLU A 24 11.95 9.98 -13.27
CA GLU A 24 12.83 9.57 -14.38
C GLU A 24 12.24 8.50 -15.30
N ASN A 25 11.49 7.54 -14.74
CA ASN A 25 10.94 6.40 -15.47
C ASN A 25 9.43 6.50 -15.76
N ILE A 26 8.86 7.70 -15.60
CA ILE A 26 7.42 7.90 -15.75
C ILE A 26 7.11 8.47 -17.11
N LYS A 27 6.25 7.78 -17.87
CA LYS A 27 5.70 8.31 -19.11
C LYS A 27 4.63 9.34 -18.81
N ILE A 28 4.97 10.62 -18.95
CA ILE A 28 4.04 11.74 -18.74
C ILE A 28 3.21 11.96 -20.00
N ASP A 29 1.88 12.00 -19.85
CA ASP A 29 0.91 12.34 -20.89
C ASP A 29 -0.20 13.28 -20.37
N LYS A 30 -1.19 13.56 -21.22
CA LYS A 30 -2.31 14.47 -20.90
C LYS A 30 -3.22 13.98 -19.75
N ASN A 31 -3.14 12.70 -19.40
CA ASN A 31 -3.89 12.10 -18.30
C ASN A 31 -3.06 12.01 -17.02
N THR A 32 -1.78 12.40 -17.06
CA THR A 32 -0.90 12.41 -15.90
C THR A 32 -1.31 13.51 -14.92
N LYS A 33 -1.40 13.16 -13.65
CA LYS A 33 -1.59 14.09 -12.53
C LYS A 33 -0.47 13.90 -11.52
N LEU A 34 0.03 14.99 -10.97
CA LEU A 34 1.00 14.98 -9.89
C LEU A 34 0.34 15.58 -8.64
N ILE A 35 0.32 14.82 -7.55
CA ILE A 35 -0.35 15.19 -6.30
C ILE A 35 0.65 15.11 -5.17
N GLY A 36 0.89 16.21 -4.46
CA GLY A 36 1.58 16.18 -3.18
C GLY A 36 0.58 16.32 -2.05
N MET A 37 0.46 15.37 -1.13
CA MET A 37 -0.55 15.43 -0.08
C MET A 37 -0.07 14.91 1.27
N TYR A 38 -0.54 15.52 2.35
CA TYR A 38 -0.49 14.88 3.66
C TYR A 38 -1.37 13.60 3.65
N PRO A 39 -1.09 12.60 4.51
CA PRO A 39 -1.78 11.34 4.54
C PRO A 39 -3.09 11.46 5.32
N GLN A 40 -4.08 10.67 4.90
CA GLN A 40 -5.41 10.62 5.52
C GLN A 40 -5.41 10.21 7.00
N TYR A 41 -4.38 9.52 7.49
CA TYR A 41 -4.26 9.12 8.89
C TYR A 41 -3.70 10.22 9.79
N ASP A 42 -3.10 11.28 9.24
CA ASP A 42 -2.63 12.42 10.01
C ASP A 42 -3.82 13.32 10.40
N LYS A 43 -4.35 13.10 11.60
CA LYS A 43 -5.46 13.86 12.17
C LYS A 43 -5.13 15.35 12.35
N ASN A 44 -3.87 15.68 12.60
CA ASN A 44 -3.42 17.05 12.80
C ASN A 44 -3.22 17.80 11.48
N LYS A 45 -3.18 17.06 10.36
CA LYS A 45 -2.95 17.60 9.02
C LYS A 45 -1.67 18.45 8.96
N THR A 46 -0.60 17.96 9.60
CA THR A 46 0.68 18.63 9.85
C THR A 46 1.23 19.29 8.60
N TYR A 47 1.11 18.64 7.44
CA TYR A 47 1.65 19.14 6.17
C TYR A 47 0.59 19.57 5.16
N LYS A 48 -0.62 19.93 5.61
CA LYS A 48 -1.68 20.43 4.73
C LYS A 48 -1.26 21.61 3.86
N ASN A 49 -0.46 22.51 4.41
CA ASN A 49 0.04 23.68 3.69
C ASN A 49 1.04 23.34 2.56
N LEU A 50 1.51 22.10 2.50
CA LEU A 50 2.37 21.59 1.43
C LEU A 50 1.58 20.90 0.31
N ASN A 51 0.25 20.79 0.45
CA ASN A 51 -0.57 20.13 -0.57
C ASN A 51 -0.49 20.85 -1.92
N PHE A 52 -0.29 20.10 -3.00
CA PHE A 52 -0.38 20.61 -4.36
C PHE A 52 -1.01 19.61 -5.35
N TYR A 53 -1.67 20.11 -6.38
CA TYR A 53 -2.29 19.32 -7.45
C TYR A 53 -1.98 19.92 -8.83
N ILE A 54 -1.36 19.14 -9.71
CA ILE A 54 -1.00 19.55 -11.06
C ILE A 54 -1.57 18.52 -12.05
N ASN A 55 -2.28 18.99 -13.07
CA ASN A 55 -2.83 18.17 -14.15
C ASN A 55 -2.49 18.73 -15.55
N ASP A 56 -1.47 19.60 -15.61
CA ASP A 56 -0.91 20.12 -16.85
C ASP A 56 0.35 19.32 -17.18
N GLN A 57 0.32 18.58 -18.29
CA GLN A 57 1.42 17.75 -18.76
C GLN A 57 2.73 18.53 -18.92
N ASN A 58 2.69 19.76 -19.44
CA ASN A 58 3.90 20.56 -19.71
C ASN A 58 4.55 20.95 -18.38
N ILE A 59 3.74 21.37 -17.41
CA ILE A 59 4.24 21.69 -16.06
C ILE A 59 4.86 20.47 -15.40
N ILE A 60 4.24 19.28 -15.51
CA ILE A 60 4.79 18.05 -14.91
C ILE A 60 6.10 17.65 -15.62
N THR A 61 6.18 17.79 -16.94
CA THR A 61 7.38 17.52 -17.72
C THR A 61 8.54 18.43 -17.30
N ASP A 62 8.27 19.72 -17.06
CA ASP A 62 9.25 20.68 -16.56
C ASP A 62 9.76 20.39 -15.13
N LEU A 63 9.10 19.48 -14.40
CA LEU A 63 9.46 19.08 -13.05
C LEU A 63 10.37 17.84 -12.98
N ILE A 64 10.58 17.12 -14.09
CA ILE A 64 11.42 15.90 -14.11
C ILE A 64 12.76 16.16 -13.42
N ASN A 65 13.49 17.19 -13.83
CA ASN A 65 14.81 17.45 -13.25
C ASN A 65 14.78 18.23 -11.92
N LYS A 66 13.61 18.68 -11.46
CA LYS A 66 13.47 19.51 -10.26
C LYS A 66 13.04 18.70 -9.04
N LEU A 67 12.29 17.62 -9.24
CA LEU A 67 11.91 16.68 -8.20
C LEU A 67 12.96 15.58 -8.10
N SER A 68 14.13 15.95 -7.58
CA SER A 68 15.28 15.06 -7.48
C SER A 68 15.66 14.77 -6.04
N TYR A 69 16.32 13.63 -5.85
CA TYR A 69 16.97 13.22 -4.61
C TYR A 69 18.47 13.07 -4.81
N GLU A 70 19.20 13.20 -3.72
CA GLU A 70 20.67 13.26 -3.72
C GLU A 70 21.29 12.06 -3.01
N LYS A 71 22.11 12.31 -1.99
CA LYS A 71 22.85 11.28 -1.26
C LYS A 71 21.94 10.48 -0.33
N ILE A 72 22.34 9.23 -0.09
CA ILE A 72 21.72 8.36 0.93
C ILE A 72 21.88 9.03 2.30
N VAL A 73 20.81 9.01 3.09
CA VAL A 73 20.79 9.50 4.46
C VAL A 73 20.33 8.40 5.41
N LYS A 74 20.62 8.55 6.71
CA LYS A 74 20.14 7.62 7.73
C LYS A 74 18.61 7.55 7.68
N ASN A 75 18.08 6.34 7.82
CA ASN A 75 16.64 6.10 7.89
C ASN A 75 16.03 6.95 9.02
N ARG A 76 15.09 7.82 8.64
CA ARG A 76 14.29 8.64 9.55
C ARG A 76 12.87 8.68 9.03
N ILE A 77 12.05 7.75 9.53
CA ILE A 77 10.62 7.70 9.28
C ILE A 77 9.93 8.70 10.21
N GLU A 78 8.96 9.40 9.66
CA GLU A 78 8.05 10.27 10.38
C GLU A 78 6.65 9.65 10.40
N ARG A 79 5.92 9.82 11.50
CA ARG A 79 4.53 9.32 11.60
C ARG A 79 3.55 10.10 10.72
N ASN A 80 3.85 11.37 10.46
CA ASN A 80 3.07 12.29 9.65
C ASN A 80 3.82 12.60 8.36
N ASP A 81 4.30 11.57 7.67
CA ASP A 81 4.95 11.69 6.37
C ASP A 81 4.10 12.49 5.36
N PHE A 82 4.72 12.96 4.29
CA PHE A 82 4.06 13.60 3.15
C PHE A 82 4.17 12.65 1.95
N ARG A 83 3.16 12.63 1.07
CA ARG A 83 3.14 11.77 -0.11
C ARG A 83 3.26 12.59 -1.37
N ILE A 84 4.03 12.11 -2.33
CA ILE A 84 3.92 12.53 -3.74
C ILE A 84 3.41 11.34 -4.52
N LEU A 85 2.28 11.52 -5.20
CA LEU A 85 1.66 10.53 -6.05
C LEU A 85 1.71 10.98 -7.50
N VAL A 86 1.97 10.04 -8.39
CA VAL A 86 1.74 10.20 -9.83
C VAL A 86 0.59 9.31 -10.21
N LEU A 87 -0.41 9.90 -10.88
CA LEU A 87 -1.57 9.20 -11.37
C LEU A 87 -1.61 9.28 -12.89
N GLN A 88 -2.14 8.23 -13.52
CA GLN A 88 -2.58 8.28 -14.92
C GLN A 88 -4.09 8.03 -14.95
N GLY A 89 -4.86 9.06 -15.32
CA GLY A 89 -6.29 9.06 -15.10
C GLY A 89 -6.63 9.08 -13.60
N ASN A 90 -7.10 7.95 -13.07
CA ASN A 90 -7.42 7.78 -11.64
C ASN A 90 -6.63 6.64 -10.98
N GLU A 91 -5.66 6.05 -11.69
CA GLU A 91 -4.81 4.96 -11.21
C GLU A 91 -3.49 5.53 -10.70
N VAL A 92 -3.04 5.08 -9.53
CA VAL A 92 -1.78 5.49 -8.91
C VAL A 92 -0.65 4.68 -9.56
N LEU A 93 0.23 5.34 -10.28
CA LEU A 93 1.43 4.72 -10.88
C LEU A 93 2.57 4.65 -9.86
N GLU A 94 2.78 5.74 -9.14
CA GLU A 94 3.86 5.88 -8.18
C GLU A 94 3.39 6.62 -6.94
N ASN A 95 3.98 6.26 -5.80
CA ASN A 95 3.65 6.83 -4.50
C ASN A 95 4.89 6.85 -3.60
N TRP A 96 5.51 8.01 -3.47
CA TRP A 96 6.68 8.17 -2.62
C TRP A 96 6.30 8.75 -1.27
N MET A 97 6.99 8.25 -0.25
CA MET A 97 6.91 8.74 1.13
C MET A 97 8.06 9.71 1.38
N LEU A 98 7.73 10.91 1.87
CA LEU A 98 8.69 11.94 2.20
C LEU A 98 8.53 12.36 3.66
N SER A 99 9.61 12.77 4.31
CA SER A 99 9.57 13.40 5.64
C SER A 99 10.04 14.84 5.53
N PRO A 100 9.12 15.83 5.51
CA PRO A 100 9.49 17.23 5.49
C PRO A 100 10.31 17.65 6.71
N ALA A 101 10.08 17.06 7.89
CA ALA A 101 10.87 17.35 9.09
C ALA A 101 12.33 16.89 8.98
N ASN A 102 12.58 15.82 8.23
CA ASN A 102 13.91 15.22 8.08
C ASN A 102 14.55 15.48 6.71
N SER A 103 13.91 16.29 5.85
CA SER A 103 14.35 16.60 4.48
C SER A 103 14.75 15.36 3.68
N ASN A 104 13.93 14.30 3.72
CA ASN A 104 14.23 13.05 3.04
C ASN A 104 13.04 12.45 2.30
N ILE A 105 13.35 11.53 1.40
CA ILE A 105 12.41 10.70 0.64
C ILE A 105 12.80 9.22 0.74
N ASN A 106 11.81 8.35 0.85
CA ASN A 106 11.99 6.91 0.76
C ASN A 106 11.86 6.45 -0.70
N MET A 107 12.92 5.88 -1.24
CA MET A 107 12.94 5.20 -2.52
C MET A 107 13.22 3.72 -2.26
N ASN A 108 12.20 2.87 -2.41
CA ASN A 108 12.31 1.41 -2.28
C ASN A 108 12.99 0.96 -0.98
N GLY A 109 12.60 1.56 0.16
CA GLY A 109 13.15 1.23 1.48
C GLY A 109 14.43 1.97 1.86
N THR A 110 15.09 2.66 0.91
CA THR A 110 16.29 3.48 1.17
C THR A 110 15.93 4.96 1.26
N PHE A 111 16.55 5.68 2.19
CA PHE A 111 16.27 7.11 2.39
C PHE A 111 17.34 7.96 1.72
N TYR A 112 16.89 8.99 1.00
CA TYR A 112 17.74 9.95 0.30
C TYR A 112 17.39 11.37 0.74
N GLU A 113 18.37 12.27 0.71
CA GLU A 113 18.14 13.69 0.91
C GLU A 113 17.23 14.26 -0.20
N PHE A 114 16.28 15.10 0.18
CA PHE A 114 15.28 15.68 -0.71
C PHE A 114 15.08 17.17 -0.41
N ASN A 115 15.14 18.00 -1.46
CA ASN A 115 14.97 19.44 -1.32
C ASN A 115 13.49 19.84 -1.28
N PHE A 116 12.96 20.14 -0.09
CA PHE A 116 11.56 20.55 0.08
C PHE A 116 11.23 21.98 -0.38
N LYS A 117 12.21 22.78 -0.85
CA LYS A 117 11.94 24.11 -1.40
C LYS A 117 10.99 24.02 -2.60
N ILE A 118 11.21 23.05 -3.48
CA ILE A 118 10.34 22.83 -4.65
C ILE A 118 8.90 22.52 -4.23
N ILE A 119 8.70 21.71 -3.19
CA ILE A 119 7.36 21.37 -2.68
C ILE A 119 6.64 22.60 -2.15
N LYS A 120 7.35 23.47 -1.42
CA LYS A 120 6.81 24.74 -0.92
C LYS A 120 6.44 25.70 -2.07
N GLU A 121 7.21 25.69 -3.16
CA GLU A 121 6.90 26.51 -4.35
C GLU A 121 5.68 25.96 -5.08
N LEU A 122 5.61 24.63 -5.26
CA LEU A 122 4.46 23.96 -5.88
C LEU A 122 3.18 24.15 -5.07
N SER A 123 3.23 24.03 -3.74
CA SER A 123 2.04 24.21 -2.89
C SER A 123 1.49 25.63 -2.90
N LYS A 124 2.35 26.63 -3.09
CA LYS A 124 1.91 28.02 -3.27
C LYS A 124 1.29 28.26 -4.65
N LYS A 125 1.84 27.65 -5.70
CA LYS A 125 1.40 27.88 -7.08
C LYS A 125 0.17 27.06 -7.45
N TYR A 126 0.06 25.83 -6.92
CA TYR A 126 -1.00 24.88 -7.24
C TYR A 126 -1.63 24.30 -5.97
N PRO A 127 -2.10 25.14 -5.02
CA PRO A 127 -2.66 24.65 -3.77
C PRO A 127 -3.89 23.77 -4.03
N PHE A 128 -4.07 22.74 -3.21
CA PHE A 128 -5.33 21.99 -3.21
C PHE A 128 -5.66 21.43 -1.83
N ASP A 129 -6.92 21.06 -1.66
CA ASP A 129 -7.41 20.33 -0.49
C ASP A 129 -8.21 19.10 -0.96
N TYR A 130 -8.37 18.13 -0.07
CA TYR A 130 -9.05 16.89 -0.40
C TYR A 130 -9.92 16.39 0.76
N THR A 131 -10.85 15.52 0.41
CA THR A 131 -11.64 14.72 1.34
C THR A 131 -11.45 13.26 0.98
N PHE A 132 -11.70 12.37 1.94
CA PHE A 132 -11.70 10.95 1.69
C PHE A 132 -12.85 10.31 2.45
N PHE A 133 -13.32 9.17 1.96
CA PHE A 133 -14.31 8.35 2.65
C PHE A 133 -14.00 6.87 2.44
N LYS A 134 -14.55 6.05 3.33
CA LYS A 134 -14.47 4.60 3.26
C LYS A 134 -15.82 4.06 2.81
N LYS A 135 -15.81 2.98 2.02
CA LYS A 135 -17.01 2.23 1.67
C LYS A 135 -16.69 0.75 1.65
N GLU A 136 -17.64 -0.02 2.15
CA GLU A 136 -17.56 -1.47 2.23
C GLU A 136 -18.17 -2.12 0.99
N PHE A 137 -17.57 -3.24 0.58
CA PHE A 137 -17.98 -4.03 -0.58
C PHE A 137 -17.90 -5.51 -0.23
N SER A 138 -18.82 -6.30 -0.76
CA SER A 138 -18.80 -7.76 -0.59
C SER A 138 -18.07 -8.47 -1.73
N THR A 139 -17.90 -7.81 -2.88
CA THR A 139 -17.22 -8.40 -4.04
C THR A 139 -16.39 -7.37 -4.83
N GLN A 140 -15.38 -7.86 -5.54
CA GLN A 140 -14.62 -7.09 -6.53
C GLN A 140 -15.54 -6.38 -7.53
N LYS A 141 -16.54 -7.11 -8.05
CA LYS A 141 -17.48 -6.60 -9.05
C LYS A 141 -18.27 -5.38 -8.56
N GLU A 142 -18.69 -5.38 -7.30
CA GLU A 142 -19.36 -4.23 -6.69
C GLU A 142 -18.43 -3.02 -6.55
N TYR A 143 -17.18 -3.26 -6.13
CA TYR A 143 -16.16 -2.22 -6.05
C TYR A 143 -15.88 -1.60 -7.43
N ASP A 144 -15.65 -2.43 -8.45
CA ASP A 144 -15.37 -1.97 -9.82
C ASP A 144 -16.52 -1.12 -10.37
N ALA A 145 -17.76 -1.57 -10.19
CA ALA A 145 -18.94 -0.82 -10.61
C ALA A 145 -19.04 0.54 -9.91
N PHE A 146 -18.71 0.60 -8.61
CA PHE A 146 -18.70 1.83 -7.85
C PHE A 146 -17.58 2.78 -8.31
N VAL A 147 -16.35 2.29 -8.51
CA VAL A 147 -15.23 3.07 -9.05
C VAL A 147 -15.56 3.63 -10.43
N LEU A 148 -16.15 2.83 -11.32
CA LEU A 148 -16.60 3.27 -12.64
C LEU A 148 -17.62 4.42 -12.55
N SER A 149 -18.49 4.41 -11.54
CA SER A 149 -19.42 5.52 -11.30
C SER A 149 -18.70 6.79 -10.84
N LEU A 150 -17.68 6.66 -9.98
CA LEU A 150 -16.88 7.79 -9.48
C LEU A 150 -15.97 8.40 -10.54
N ARG A 151 -15.49 7.63 -11.51
CA ARG A 151 -14.69 8.13 -12.65
C ARG A 151 -15.40 9.20 -13.48
N LYS A 152 -16.74 9.30 -13.39
CA LYS A 152 -17.53 10.35 -14.02
C LYS A 152 -17.53 11.67 -13.25
N ASP A 153 -17.16 11.64 -11.96
CA ASP A 153 -17.02 12.83 -11.12
C ASP A 153 -15.63 13.45 -11.32
N ASN A 154 -15.60 14.71 -11.75
CA ASN A 154 -14.35 15.44 -11.98
C ASN A 154 -13.56 15.74 -10.68
N LYS A 155 -14.18 15.53 -9.51
CA LYS A 155 -13.52 15.62 -8.20
C LYS A 155 -12.81 14.33 -7.83
N PHE A 156 -13.14 13.18 -8.44
CA PHE A 156 -12.51 11.91 -8.07
C PHE A 156 -11.01 11.93 -8.42
N LEU A 157 -10.17 11.67 -7.42
CA LEU A 157 -8.72 11.61 -7.57
C LEU A 157 -8.29 10.18 -7.85
N PHE A 158 -8.43 9.29 -6.86
CA PHE A 158 -8.08 7.88 -6.93
C PHE A 158 -8.77 7.11 -5.78
N SER A 159 -8.63 5.79 -5.79
CA SER A 159 -9.02 4.93 -4.67
C SER A 159 -7.90 3.98 -4.27
N TYR A 160 -7.84 3.63 -2.99
CA TYR A 160 -7.17 2.41 -2.56
C TYR A 160 -8.18 1.27 -2.62
N GLU A 161 -7.88 0.32 -3.49
CA GLU A 161 -8.64 -0.90 -3.68
C GLU A 161 -8.55 -1.77 -2.42
N PRO A 162 -9.68 -2.33 -1.96
CA PRO A 162 -9.64 -3.28 -0.87
C PRO A 162 -9.11 -4.64 -1.34
N ASP A 163 -8.58 -5.42 -0.41
CA ASP A 163 -8.12 -6.78 -0.68
C ASP A 163 -9.31 -7.75 -0.71
N PHE A 164 -9.60 -8.31 -1.90
CA PHE A 164 -10.62 -9.33 -2.12
C PHE A 164 -10.03 -10.75 -2.25
N LYS A 165 -8.80 -10.99 -1.77
CA LYS A 165 -8.12 -12.28 -1.89
C LYS A 165 -8.97 -13.48 -1.44
N PHE A 166 -9.80 -13.31 -0.42
CA PHE A 166 -10.72 -14.33 0.07
C PHE A 166 -12.14 -13.77 0.17
N GLU A 167 -13.12 -14.47 -0.43
CA GLU A 167 -14.53 -14.08 -0.37
C GLU A 167 -15.12 -14.15 1.04
N GLY A 168 -14.55 -14.97 1.92
CA GLY A 168 -15.06 -15.12 3.27
C GLY A 168 -14.25 -16.04 4.13
N THR A 169 -14.82 -16.32 5.31
CA THR A 169 -14.27 -17.24 6.29
C THR A 169 -15.32 -18.23 6.74
N PHE A 170 -14.87 -19.41 7.15
CA PHE A 170 -15.71 -20.38 7.85
C PHE A 170 -14.89 -21.13 8.89
N GLN A 171 -15.58 -21.81 9.80
CA GLN A 171 -14.94 -22.49 10.92
C GLN A 171 -15.20 -24.00 10.91
N ILE A 172 -14.18 -24.74 11.34
CA ILE A 172 -14.26 -26.19 11.55
C ILE A 172 -13.74 -26.50 12.95
N LYS A 173 -14.55 -27.24 13.72
CA LYS A 173 -14.23 -27.64 15.09
C LYS A 173 -13.65 -29.04 15.11
N PHE A 174 -12.58 -29.22 15.86
CA PHE A 174 -11.91 -30.49 16.08
C PHE A 174 -11.83 -30.76 17.59
N LEU A 175 -12.34 -31.90 18.04
CA LEU A 175 -12.15 -32.33 19.43
C LEU A 175 -10.69 -32.71 19.66
N LYS A 176 -10.15 -32.36 20.83
CA LYS A 176 -8.80 -32.77 21.23
C LYS A 176 -8.78 -34.26 21.51
N ASN A 177 -7.91 -34.98 20.82
CA ASN A 177 -7.68 -36.40 21.01
C ASN A 177 -6.29 -36.76 20.45
N SER A 178 -5.97 -38.05 20.42
CA SER A 178 -4.68 -38.54 19.88
C SER A 178 -4.49 -38.25 18.38
N GLN A 179 -5.58 -38.12 17.61
CA GLN A 179 -5.55 -37.80 16.18
C GLN A 179 -5.36 -36.31 15.92
N PHE A 180 -5.95 -35.45 16.75
CA PHE A 180 -5.87 -33.98 16.64
C PHE A 180 -5.33 -33.37 17.93
N PRO A 181 -4.04 -33.60 18.26
CA PRO A 181 -3.46 -33.16 19.53
C PRO A 181 -3.14 -31.66 19.55
N ASN A 182 -3.02 -31.00 18.39
CA ASN A 182 -2.72 -29.58 18.28
C ASN A 182 -3.16 -28.99 16.92
N PRO A 183 -3.23 -27.64 16.78
CA PRO A 183 -3.65 -26.99 15.54
C PRO A 183 -2.78 -27.28 14.32
N LYS A 184 -1.48 -27.53 14.51
CA LYS A 184 -0.56 -27.83 13.40
C LYS A 184 -0.93 -29.16 12.73
N VAL A 185 -1.21 -30.19 13.51
CA VAL A 185 -1.65 -31.50 12.99
C VAL A 185 -3.00 -31.36 12.27
N ILE A 186 -3.88 -30.49 12.74
CA ILE A 186 -5.16 -30.22 12.07
C ILE A 186 -4.94 -29.53 10.71
N ASP A 187 -4.03 -28.56 10.63
CA ASP A 187 -3.65 -27.93 9.36
C ASP A 187 -3.10 -28.97 8.36
N GLU A 188 -2.15 -29.81 8.80
CA GLU A 188 -1.59 -30.90 8.00
C GLU A 188 -2.65 -31.91 7.52
N TYR A 189 -3.74 -32.09 8.29
CA TYR A 189 -4.89 -32.90 7.88
C TYR A 189 -5.81 -32.20 6.86
N LEU A 190 -6.05 -30.90 7.01
CA LEU A 190 -6.97 -30.10 6.20
C LEU A 190 -6.37 -29.66 4.86
N ARG A 191 -5.15 -29.12 4.88
CA ARG A 191 -4.47 -28.53 3.71
C ARG A 191 -4.46 -29.45 2.49
N PRO A 192 -4.05 -30.74 2.56
CA PRO A 192 -4.07 -31.61 1.38
C PRO A 192 -5.48 -31.93 0.87
N LYS A 193 -6.54 -31.75 1.68
CA LYS A 193 -7.92 -31.94 1.22
C LYS A 193 -8.43 -30.70 0.49
N ILE A 194 -8.10 -29.51 0.99
CA ILE A 194 -8.44 -28.25 0.35
C ILE A 194 -7.64 -28.08 -0.95
N LEU A 195 -6.39 -28.53 -1.00
CA LEU A 195 -5.57 -28.53 -2.22
C LEU A 195 -6.11 -29.41 -3.37
N LYS A 196 -7.06 -30.32 -3.09
CA LYS A 196 -7.79 -31.05 -4.14
C LYS A 196 -8.88 -30.21 -4.80
N ILE A 197 -9.22 -29.07 -4.20
CA ILE A 197 -10.33 -28.19 -4.59
C ILE A 197 -9.78 -26.88 -5.18
N ALA A 198 -8.72 -26.34 -4.59
CA ALA A 198 -8.15 -25.03 -4.91
C ALA A 198 -6.63 -24.99 -4.77
N LYS A 199 -5.99 -23.94 -5.28
CA LYS A 199 -4.54 -23.69 -5.15
C LYS A 199 -4.21 -23.15 -3.76
N GLU A 200 -2.95 -23.33 -3.34
CA GLU A 200 -2.43 -22.83 -2.06
C GLU A 200 -2.65 -21.32 -1.85
N SER A 201 -2.66 -20.53 -2.93
CA SER A 201 -2.88 -19.07 -2.87
C SER A 201 -4.33 -18.67 -2.61
N GLU A 202 -5.29 -19.59 -2.76
CA GLU A 202 -6.74 -19.34 -2.73
C GLU A 202 -7.38 -19.65 -1.38
N PHE A 203 -6.58 -20.07 -0.39
CA PHE A 203 -7.04 -20.25 0.97
C PHE A 203 -5.94 -20.01 2.01
N ASN A 204 -6.38 -19.82 3.24
CA ASN A 204 -5.51 -19.77 4.41
C ASN A 204 -6.18 -20.54 5.56
N ILE A 205 -5.39 -21.28 6.34
CA ILE A 205 -5.86 -22.04 7.49
C ILE A 205 -5.15 -21.48 8.71
N THR A 206 -5.92 -20.99 9.67
CA THR A 206 -5.38 -20.39 10.88
C THR A 206 -6.09 -20.90 12.13
N TYR A 207 -5.36 -20.89 13.23
CA TYR A 207 -5.94 -21.03 14.57
C TYR A 207 -5.73 -19.72 15.31
N ILE A 208 -6.82 -19.14 15.82
CA ILE A 208 -6.80 -17.91 16.59
C ILE A 208 -7.12 -18.25 18.04
N LEU A 209 -6.22 -17.89 18.97
CA LEU A 209 -6.47 -18.01 20.41
C LEU A 209 -7.35 -16.85 20.90
N ASP A 210 -8.61 -16.86 20.50
CA ASP A 210 -9.65 -15.93 20.95
C ASP A 210 -10.26 -16.35 22.30
N ASN A 211 -11.18 -15.55 22.83
CA ASN A 211 -11.86 -15.87 24.08
C ASN A 211 -12.66 -17.18 23.98
N TYR A 212 -13.25 -17.47 22.82
CA TYR A 212 -13.99 -18.70 22.60
C TYR A 212 -13.10 -19.95 22.74
N ASN A 213 -11.96 -19.99 22.05
CA ASN A 213 -11.01 -21.10 22.14
C ASN A 213 -10.29 -21.16 23.50
N LYS A 214 -10.15 -20.04 24.23
CA LYS A 214 -9.66 -20.05 25.62
C LYS A 214 -10.65 -20.71 26.58
N GLU A 215 -11.95 -20.48 26.39
CA GLU A 215 -13.02 -21.05 27.21
C GLU A 215 -13.32 -22.51 26.86
N ASN A 216 -13.12 -22.92 25.60
CA ASN A 216 -13.41 -24.26 25.11
C ASN A 216 -12.12 -25.08 24.94
N THR A 217 -11.51 -25.43 26.06
CA THR A 217 -10.17 -26.05 26.11
C THR A 217 -10.11 -27.51 25.67
N ASP A 218 -11.23 -28.17 25.42
CA ASP A 218 -11.35 -29.56 24.94
C ASP A 218 -11.41 -29.67 23.41
N GLN A 219 -11.38 -28.55 22.71
CA GLN A 219 -11.46 -28.49 21.25
C GLN A 219 -10.47 -27.47 20.65
N TYR A 220 -10.30 -27.53 19.34
CA TYR A 220 -9.66 -26.51 18.51
C TYR A 220 -10.64 -26.06 17.43
N THR A 221 -10.85 -24.76 17.30
CA THR A 221 -11.61 -24.17 16.18
C THR A 221 -10.64 -23.59 15.17
N MET A 222 -10.56 -24.19 13.99
CA MET A 222 -9.78 -23.68 12.88
C MET A 222 -10.63 -22.70 12.07
N THR A 223 -10.04 -21.56 11.69
CA THR A 223 -10.61 -20.58 10.76
C THR A 223 -9.99 -20.78 9.40
N ILE A 224 -10.83 -20.91 8.37
CA ILE A 224 -10.41 -21.04 6.98
C ILE A 224 -10.87 -19.77 6.27
N GLU A 225 -9.92 -19.00 5.75
CA GLU A 225 -10.19 -17.87 4.84
C GLU A 225 -10.07 -18.40 3.42
N ALA A 226 -11.10 -18.22 2.60
CA ALA A 226 -11.18 -18.87 1.29
C ALA A 226 -12.22 -18.22 0.38
N ASN A 227 -12.24 -18.65 -0.88
CA ASN A 227 -13.40 -18.48 -1.76
C ASN A 227 -14.52 -19.44 -1.37
N LYS A 228 -15.77 -19.05 -1.61
CA LYS A 228 -16.96 -19.80 -1.19
C LYS A 228 -17.03 -21.21 -1.78
N ASP A 229 -16.44 -21.42 -2.95
CA ASP A 229 -16.36 -22.73 -3.61
C ASP A 229 -15.67 -23.79 -2.74
N ILE A 230 -14.65 -23.41 -1.96
CA ILE A 230 -13.97 -24.32 -1.03
C ILE A 230 -14.92 -24.76 0.09
N PHE A 231 -15.68 -23.83 0.67
CA PHE A 231 -16.69 -24.14 1.69
C PHE A 231 -17.78 -25.07 1.15
N ASP A 232 -18.23 -24.84 -0.09
CA ASP A 232 -19.31 -25.65 -0.66
C ASP A 232 -18.83 -27.07 -1.04
N LYS A 233 -17.59 -27.22 -1.52
CA LYS A 233 -17.03 -28.49 -2.01
C LYS A 233 -16.29 -29.31 -0.97
N LEU A 234 -15.70 -28.69 0.06
CA LEU A 234 -15.00 -29.44 1.10
C LEU A 234 -16.01 -30.38 1.77
N LYS A 235 -15.69 -31.67 1.84
CA LYS A 235 -16.48 -32.66 2.58
C LYS A 235 -15.54 -33.33 3.58
N LEU A 236 -15.92 -33.28 4.84
CA LEU A 236 -15.17 -33.89 5.94
C LEU A 236 -16.12 -34.81 6.70
N GLU A 237 -15.73 -36.06 6.87
CA GLU A 237 -16.50 -37.03 7.64
C GLU A 237 -16.60 -36.58 9.10
N ASN A 238 -17.81 -36.61 9.65
CA ASN A 238 -18.11 -36.28 11.05
C ASN A 238 -17.70 -34.87 11.52
N LEU A 239 -17.33 -33.98 10.60
CA LEU A 239 -16.98 -32.59 10.89
C LEU A 239 -17.96 -31.67 10.15
N LYS A 240 -18.67 -30.84 10.92
CA LYS A 240 -19.59 -29.84 10.36
C LYS A 240 -18.83 -28.56 10.08
N GLN A 241 -18.76 -28.19 8.81
CA GLN A 241 -18.46 -26.82 8.41
C GLN A 241 -19.65 -25.95 8.79
N LYS A 242 -19.40 -24.89 9.55
CA LYS A 242 -20.44 -23.96 9.97
C LYS A 242 -19.98 -22.52 9.75
N ASN A 243 -20.96 -21.63 9.74
CA ASN A 243 -20.75 -20.20 9.89
C ASN A 243 -19.91 -19.59 8.74
N TRP A 244 -20.33 -19.82 7.48
CA TRP A 244 -19.78 -19.01 6.40
C TRP A 244 -20.08 -17.53 6.67
N GLN A 245 -19.04 -16.72 6.64
CA GLN A 245 -19.09 -15.28 6.83
C GLN A 245 -18.42 -14.63 5.62
N ASN A 246 -19.15 -13.80 4.88
CA ASN A 246 -18.57 -13.03 3.80
C ASN A 246 -17.53 -12.06 4.38
N ASN A 247 -16.38 -11.95 3.70
CA ASN A 247 -15.44 -10.89 3.98
C ASN A 247 -16.01 -9.59 3.43
N ILE A 248 -16.03 -8.58 4.29
CA ILE A 248 -16.39 -7.23 3.89
C ILE A 248 -15.08 -6.47 3.69
N ALA A 249 -14.84 -6.06 2.46
CA ALA A 249 -13.61 -5.38 2.07
C ALA A 249 -13.86 -3.87 2.01
N THR A 250 -12.99 -3.08 2.66
CA THR A 250 -13.18 -1.62 2.77
C THR A 250 -12.31 -0.86 1.78
N GLY A 251 -12.92 -0.31 0.73
CA GLY A 251 -12.25 0.62 -0.18
C GLY A 251 -12.14 2.02 0.42
N MET A 252 -11.11 2.77 0.01
CA MET A 252 -10.92 4.17 0.40
C MET A 252 -10.85 5.06 -0.83
N PHE A 253 -11.64 6.14 -0.83
CA PHE A 253 -11.85 6.98 -2.01
C PHE A 253 -11.43 8.41 -1.71
N PHE A 254 -10.66 9.02 -2.62
CA PHE A 254 -10.12 10.36 -2.46
C PHE A 254 -10.77 11.31 -3.47
N MET A 255 -11.31 12.41 -2.95
CA MET A 255 -12.01 13.43 -3.72
C MET A 255 -11.35 14.79 -3.51
N ARG A 256 -11.14 15.53 -4.60
CA ARG A 256 -10.73 16.93 -4.53
C ARG A 256 -11.82 17.75 -3.86
N LYS A 257 -11.42 18.60 -2.92
CA LYS A 257 -12.30 19.60 -2.32
C LYS A 257 -12.29 20.84 -3.23
N ILE A 258 -13.48 21.29 -3.64
CA ILE A 258 -13.69 22.55 -4.37
C ILE A 258 -14.11 23.60 -3.36
#